data_AF-A0A936I3C8-F1
#
_entry.id   AF-A0A936I3C8-F1
#
_cell.length_a   1.000
_cell.length_b   1.000
_cell.length_c   1.000
_cell.angle_alpha   90.00
_cell.angle_beta   90.00
_cell.angle_gamma   90.00
#
_symmetry.space_group_name_H-M   'P 1'
#
loop_
_entity.id
_entity.type
_entity.pdbx_description
1 polymer ?
#
loop_
_entity_poly.entity_id
_entity_poly.type
_entity_poly.pdbx_seq_one_letter_code
_entity_poly.pdbx_strand_id
1 'polypeptide(L)'
;MSSAKGPEPAGEGGMPPDPAEFLRDMADAGLGYARAERDRVKILVGERGGRIAGGAVLVLVVILLLAGLVLMVSVAWGLWLGQRLQDPVVGFLLAGATYLALVGFFYLFWRTVLRDRITLFLLNAIHGEE
;
A
#
# COMPACT_ATOMS: atom_id res chain seq x y z
N MET A 1 -79.74 35.13 -22.54
CA MET A 1 -78.80 36.27 -22.54
C MET A 1 -78.06 36.29 -21.21
N SER A 2 -76.73 36.29 -21.29
CA SER A 2 -75.76 36.75 -20.27
C SER A 2 -75.65 35.98 -18.95
N SER A 3 -74.96 34.84 -18.96
CA SER A 3 -74.09 34.46 -17.84
C SER A 3 -72.71 35.06 -18.13
N ALA A 4 -72.37 36.11 -17.40
CA ALA A 4 -71.08 36.77 -17.51
C ALA A 4 -69.98 35.84 -16.97
N LYS A 5 -69.19 35.31 -17.91
CA LYS A 5 -67.89 34.67 -17.70
C LYS A 5 -66.94 35.74 -17.12
N GLY A 6 -66.72 35.70 -15.81
CA GLY A 6 -65.65 36.46 -15.16
C GLY A 6 -64.28 35.94 -15.62
N PRO A 7 -63.25 36.80 -15.70
CA PRO A 7 -61.97 36.44 -16.31
C PRO A 7 -61.12 35.58 -15.36
N GLU A 8 -60.83 34.35 -15.77
CA GLU A 8 -59.44 33.85 -15.66
C GLU A 8 -58.66 34.65 -16.70
N PRO A 9 -57.53 35.32 -16.38
CA PRO A 9 -56.34 34.63 -15.88
C PRO A 9 -55.40 35.48 -15.00
N ALA A 10 -54.60 34.82 -14.18
CA ALA A 10 -53.20 35.19 -14.03
C ALA A 10 -52.47 33.91 -13.69
N GLY A 11 -51.90 33.29 -14.73
CA GLY A 11 -50.94 32.20 -14.53
C GLY A 11 -49.95 32.65 -13.46
N GLU A 12 -49.61 31.71 -12.58
CA GLU A 12 -48.41 31.80 -11.76
C GLU A 12 -47.25 32.05 -12.72
N GLY A 13 -46.97 33.33 -12.96
CA GLY A 13 -45.75 33.80 -13.55
C GLY A 13 -44.70 33.46 -12.51
N GLY A 14 -44.14 32.26 -12.61
CA GLY A 14 -43.00 31.85 -11.84
C GLY A 14 -41.99 32.98 -11.93
N MET A 15 -41.80 33.68 -10.82
CA MET A 15 -40.74 34.66 -10.69
C MET A 15 -39.46 33.93 -11.12
N PRO A 16 -38.68 34.46 -12.08
CA PRO A 16 -37.45 33.80 -12.48
C PRO A 16 -36.68 33.52 -11.18
N PRO A 17 -36.23 32.28 -10.96
CA PRO A 17 -35.63 31.88 -9.69
C PRO A 17 -34.59 32.93 -9.31
N ASP A 18 -34.67 33.44 -8.08
CA ASP A 18 -33.76 34.49 -7.62
C ASP A 18 -32.34 34.01 -7.92
N PRO A 19 -31.56 34.70 -8.78
CA PRO A 19 -30.23 34.27 -9.13
C PRO A 19 -29.35 34.10 -7.89
N ALA A 20 -29.62 34.84 -6.81
CA ALA A 20 -28.94 34.66 -5.53
C ALA A 20 -29.29 33.33 -4.84
N GLU A 21 -30.53 32.87 -4.94
CA GLU A 21 -31.01 31.59 -4.39
C GLU A 21 -30.44 30.41 -5.19
N PHE A 22 -30.46 30.50 -6.52
CA PHE A 22 -29.83 29.50 -7.40
C PHE A 22 -28.32 29.38 -7.15
N LEU A 23 -27.63 30.51 -6.97
CA LEU A 23 -26.19 30.52 -6.65
C LEU A 23 -25.91 29.91 -5.27
N ARG A 24 -26.78 30.12 -4.29
CA ARG A 24 -26.67 29.50 -2.95
C ARG A 24 -26.89 27.99 -3.02
N ASP A 25 -27.90 27.53 -3.74
CA ASP A 25 -28.16 26.10 -3.94
C ASP A 25 -27.01 25.40 -4.64
N MET A 26 -26.42 26.03 -5.67
CA MET A 26 -25.21 25.50 -6.31
C MET A 26 -24.00 25.50 -5.37
N ALA A 27 -23.82 26.53 -4.55
CA ALA A 27 -22.74 26.60 -3.59
C ALA A 27 -22.89 25.52 -2.51
N ASP A 28 -24.09 25.31 -1.97
CA ASP A 28 -24.37 24.29 -0.97
C ASP A 28 -24.27 22.87 -1.56
N ALA A 29 -24.73 22.67 -2.79
CA ALA A 29 -24.54 21.40 -3.51
C ALA A 29 -23.05 21.11 -3.74
N GLY A 30 -22.26 22.12 -4.16
CA GLY A 30 -20.82 22.00 -4.35
C GLY A 30 -20.07 21.70 -3.05
N LEU A 31 -20.42 22.39 -1.96
CA LEU A 31 -19.87 22.13 -0.63
C LEU A 31 -20.27 20.75 -0.10
N GLY A 32 -21.51 20.32 -0.35
CA GLY A 32 -22.00 18.99 -0.02
C GLY A 32 -21.22 17.89 -0.76
N TYR A 33 -21.00 18.07 -2.06
CA TYR A 33 -20.20 17.16 -2.88
C TYR A 33 -18.74 17.09 -2.40
N ALA A 34 -18.11 18.24 -2.12
CA ALA A 34 -16.75 18.29 -1.62
C ALA A 34 -16.58 17.59 -0.26
N ARG A 35 -17.57 17.71 0.64
CA ARG A 35 -17.59 17.00 1.93
C ARG A 35 -17.74 15.49 1.73
N ALA A 36 -18.67 15.07 0.87
CA ALA A 36 -18.89 13.66 0.56
C ALA A 36 -17.65 12.99 -0.05
N GLU A 37 -16.97 13.69 -0.96
CA GLU A 37 -15.75 13.17 -1.59
C GLU A 37 -14.58 13.07 -0.59
N ARG A 38 -14.44 14.06 0.30
CA ARG A 38 -13.44 14.01 1.38
C ARG A 38 -13.67 12.81 2.30
N ASP A 39 -14.91 12.55 2.68
CA ASP A 39 -15.22 11.43 3.58
C ASP A 39 -15.08 10.08 2.88
N ARG A 40 -15.37 9.98 1.57
CA ARG A 40 -14.99 8.82 0.75
C ARG A 40 -13.49 8.57 0.76
N VAL A 41 -12.68 9.61 0.51
CA VAL A 41 -11.22 9.49 0.48
C VAL A 41 -10.67 9.05 1.84
N LYS A 42 -11.17 9.60 2.95
CA LYS A 42 -10.75 9.17 4.30
C LYS A 42 -11.06 7.70 4.56
N ILE A 43 -12.24 7.22 4.17
CA ILE A 43 -12.61 5.81 4.35
C ILE A 43 -11.70 4.92 3.51
N LEU A 44 -11.46 5.28 2.24
CA LEU A 44 -10.61 4.52 1.33
C LEU A 44 -9.15 4.46 1.80
N VAL A 45 -8.61 5.59 2.27
CA VAL A 45 -7.26 5.67 2.86
C VAL A 45 -7.21 4.88 4.18
N GLY A 46 -8.25 4.94 5.00
CA GLY A 46 -8.36 4.20 6.26
C GLY A 46 -8.42 2.68 6.04
N GLU A 47 -9.22 2.20 5.09
CA GLU A 47 -9.31 0.78 4.75
C GLU A 47 -8.01 0.27 4.12
N ARG A 48 -7.42 1.03 3.19
CA ARG A 48 -6.16 0.66 2.54
C ARG A 48 -5.00 0.67 3.54
N GLY A 49 -4.92 1.71 4.36
CA GLY A 49 -3.92 1.86 5.42
C GLY A 49 -4.05 0.79 6.49
N GLY A 50 -5.27 0.50 6.95
CA GLY A 50 -5.56 -0.54 7.94
C GLY A 50 -5.23 -1.95 7.44
N ARG A 51 -5.53 -2.26 6.17
CA ARG A 51 -5.21 -3.56 5.58
C ARG A 51 -3.70 -3.78 5.41
N ILE A 52 -2.97 -2.74 5.01
CA ILE A 52 -1.50 -2.79 4.90
C ILE A 52 -0.87 -2.90 6.30
N ALA A 53 -1.35 -2.11 7.27
CA ALA A 53 -0.85 -2.15 8.64
C ALA A 53 -1.10 -3.51 9.30
N GLY A 54 -2.31 -4.06 9.16
CA GLY A 54 -2.64 -5.39 9.69
C GLY A 54 -1.79 -6.49 9.07
N GLY A 55 -1.58 -6.46 7.75
CA GLY A 55 -0.69 -7.38 7.05
C GLY A 55 0.78 -7.24 7.49
N ALA A 56 1.25 -6.02 7.68
CA ALA A 56 2.62 -5.74 8.11
C ALA A 56 2.91 -6.28 9.51
N VAL A 57 1.96 -6.20 10.45
CA VAL A 57 2.12 -6.78 11.79
C VAL A 57 2.25 -8.29 11.72
N LEU A 58 1.41 -8.96 10.92
CA LEU A 58 1.48 -10.42 10.76
C LEU A 58 2.82 -10.84 10.13
N VAL A 59 3.26 -10.14 9.09
CA VAL A 59 4.57 -10.35 8.45
C VAL A 59 5.70 -10.14 9.45
N LEU A 60 5.65 -9.08 10.26
CA LEU A 60 6.65 -8.79 11.29
C LEU A 60 6.72 -9.94 12.31
N VAL A 61 5.59 -10.40 12.82
CA VAL A 61 5.53 -11.53 13.77
C VAL A 61 6.12 -12.80 13.16
N VAL A 62 5.78 -13.11 11.90
CA VAL A 62 6.34 -14.27 11.19
C VAL A 62 7.85 -14.14 11.04
N ILE A 63 8.35 -12.95 10.67
CA ILE A 63 9.80 -12.69 10.56
C ILE A 63 10.48 -12.89 11.93
N LEU A 64 9.90 -12.39 13.02
CA LEU A 64 10.43 -12.58 14.37
C LEU A 64 10.50 -14.06 14.77
N LEU A 65 9.45 -14.83 14.49
CA LEU A 65 9.42 -16.27 14.76
C LEU A 65 10.47 -17.02 13.94
N LEU A 66 10.58 -16.71 12.65
CA LEU A 66 11.60 -17.28 11.77
C LEU A 66 13.01 -16.90 12.22
N ALA A 67 13.23 -15.66 12.64
CA ALA A 67 14.52 -15.22 13.16
C ALA A 67 14.92 -16.02 14.42
N GLY A 68 13.98 -16.23 15.34
CA GLY A 68 14.19 -17.07 16.52
C GLY A 68 14.53 -18.52 16.16
N LEU A 69 13.80 -19.10 15.20
CA LEU A 69 14.07 -20.46 14.71
C LEU A 69 15.46 -20.56 14.07
N VAL A 70 15.82 -19.60 13.22
CA VAL A 70 17.14 -19.54 12.56
C VAL A 70 18.26 -19.43 13.60
N LEU A 71 18.09 -18.63 14.66
CA LEU A 71 19.06 -18.55 15.76
C LEU A 71 19.24 -19.90 16.45
N MET A 72 18.14 -20.58 16.79
CA MET A 72 18.20 -21.89 17.43
C MET A 72 18.86 -22.95 16.53
N VAL A 73 18.52 -22.98 15.25
CA VAL A 73 19.16 -23.86 14.26
C VAL A 73 20.65 -23.53 14.12
N SER A 74 21.04 -22.26 14.16
CA SER A 74 22.45 -21.84 14.10
C SER A 74 23.24 -22.32 15.31
N VAL A 75 22.67 -22.19 16.51
CA VAL A 75 23.29 -22.69 17.74
C VAL A 75 23.42 -24.21 17.69
N ALA A 76 22.37 -24.92 17.29
CA ALA A 76 22.40 -26.37 17.12
C ALA A 76 23.46 -26.80 16.10
N TRP A 77 23.59 -26.09 14.98
CA TRP A 77 24.59 -26.34 13.96
C TRP A 77 26.01 -26.14 14.48
N GLY A 78 26.28 -25.02 15.17
CA GLY A 78 27.58 -24.74 15.79
C GLY A 78 27.97 -25.76 16.84
N LEU A 79 27.01 -26.17 17.69
CA LEU A 79 27.23 -27.21 18.70
C LEU A 79 27.49 -28.59 18.06
N TRP A 80 26.72 -28.96 17.04
CA TRP A 80 26.92 -30.23 16.31
C TRP A 80 28.30 -30.29 15.66
N LEU A 81 28.73 -29.19 15.03
CA LEU A 81 30.07 -29.07 14.47
C LEU A 81 31.15 -29.12 15.56
N GLY A 82 30.93 -28.40 16.66
CA GLY A 82 31.85 -28.37 17.80
C GLY A 82 32.06 -29.74 18.44
N GLN A 83 30.99 -30.54 18.55
CA GLN A 83 31.07 -31.93 19.01
C GLN A 83 31.90 -32.79 18.06
N ARG A 84 31.79 -32.58 16.74
CA ARG A 84 32.58 -33.33 15.74
C ARG A 84 34.06 -32.94 15.74
N LEU A 85 34.37 -31.69 16.06
CA LEU A 85 35.75 -31.18 16.10
C LEU A 85 36.40 -31.29 17.49
N GLN A 86 35.67 -31.81 18.49
CA GLN A 86 36.07 -31.85 19.91
C GLN A 86 36.40 -30.48 20.53
N ASP A 87 36.08 -29.39 19.82
CA ASP A 87 36.26 -28.01 20.28
C ASP A 87 35.03 -27.16 19.91
N PRO A 88 34.25 -26.70 20.91
CA PRO A 88 33.05 -25.90 20.67
C PRO A 88 33.35 -24.52 20.06
N VAL A 89 34.52 -23.93 20.31
CA VAL A 89 34.93 -22.63 19.77
C VAL A 89 35.12 -22.73 18.27
N VAL A 90 35.84 -23.77 17.82
CA VAL A 90 36.09 -24.01 16.39
C VAL A 90 34.77 -24.36 15.67
N GLY A 91 33.86 -25.08 16.33
CA GLY A 91 32.53 -25.38 15.81
C GLY A 91 31.68 -24.14 15.51
N PHE A 92 31.64 -23.18 16.44
CA PHE A 92 30.95 -21.91 16.22
C PHE A 92 31.61 -21.04 15.14
N LEU A 93 32.95 -21.04 15.07
CA LEU A 93 33.69 -20.27 14.06
C LEU A 93 33.40 -20.77 12.64
N LEU A 94 33.37 -22.09 12.44
CA LEU A 94 32.98 -22.70 11.17
C LEU A 94 31.51 -22.49 10.83
N ALA A 95 30.61 -22.55 11.81
CA ALA A 95 29.20 -22.21 11.60
C ALA A 95 29.05 -20.76 11.11
N GLY A 96 29.75 -19.82 11.74
CA GLY A 96 29.82 -18.43 11.28
C GLY A 96 30.38 -18.31 9.85
N ALA A 97 31.47 -19.03 9.55
CA ALA A 97 32.06 -19.04 8.21
C ALA A 97 31.08 -19.58 7.15
N THR A 98 30.29 -20.60 7.47
CA THR A 98 29.26 -21.11 6.55
C THR A 98 28.16 -20.09 6.26
N TYR A 99 27.74 -19.31 7.26
CA TYR A 99 26.80 -18.21 7.04
C TYR A 99 27.40 -17.09 6.20
N LEU A 100 28.66 -16.73 6.44
CA LEU A 100 29.38 -15.74 5.64
C LEU A 100 29.49 -16.17 4.17
N ALA A 101 29.78 -17.45 3.93
CA ALA A 101 29.83 -18.01 2.58
C ALA A 101 28.45 -17.98 1.89
N LEU A 102 27.38 -18.35 2.62
CA LEU A 102 25.99 -18.28 2.13
C LEU A 102 25.59 -16.85 1.77
N VAL A 103 25.87 -15.87 2.63
CA VAL A 103 25.58 -14.45 2.38
C VAL A 103 26.40 -13.94 1.19
N GLY A 104 27.69 -14.30 1.10
CA GLY A 104 28.53 -13.92 -0.03
C GLY A 104 28.01 -14.48 -1.36
N PHE A 105 27.59 -15.75 -1.38
CA PHE A 105 27.00 -16.37 -2.57
C PHE A 105 25.68 -15.70 -2.94
N PHE A 106 24.81 -15.46 -1.95
CA PHE A 106 23.55 -14.76 -2.16
C PHE A 106 23.78 -13.34 -2.69
N TYR A 107 24.74 -12.60 -2.14
CA TYR A 107 25.09 -11.25 -2.59
C TYR A 107 25.60 -11.26 -4.04
N LEU A 108 26.46 -12.21 -4.40
CA LEU A 108 26.94 -12.36 -5.77
C LEU A 108 25.80 -12.69 -6.74
N PHE A 109 24.94 -13.64 -6.39
CA PHE A 109 23.78 -14.01 -7.20
C PHE A 109 22.81 -12.84 -7.36
N TRP A 110 22.48 -12.17 -6.25
CA TRP A 110 21.62 -11.00 -6.23
C TRP A 110 22.18 -9.88 -7.09
N ARG A 111 23.49 -9.60 -7.00
CA ARG A 111 24.16 -8.60 -7.84
C ARG A 111 24.01 -8.91 -9.33
N THR A 112 24.13 -10.17 -9.72
CA THR A 112 23.96 -10.59 -11.12
C THR A 112 22.50 -10.42 -11.57
N VAL A 113 21.55 -10.91 -10.78
CA VAL A 113 20.12 -10.87 -11.13
C VAL A 113 19.55 -9.44 -11.13
N LEU A 114 19.94 -8.60 -10.16
CA LEU A 114 19.51 -7.19 -10.15
C LEU A 114 20.12 -6.43 -11.31
N ARG A 115 21.39 -6.69 -11.64
CA ARG A 115 22.03 -6.03 -12.78
C ARG A 115 21.27 -6.33 -14.07
N ASP A 116 20.96 -7.59 -14.34
CA ASP A 116 20.24 -7.99 -15.54
C ASP A 116 18.82 -7.39 -15.59
N ARG A 117 18.10 -7.40 -14.46
CA ARG A 117 16.76 -6.80 -14.39
C ARG A 117 16.78 -5.29 -14.56
N ILE A 118 17.75 -4.59 -13.97
CA ILE A 118 17.89 -3.14 -14.12
C ILE A 118 18.25 -2.79 -15.56
N THR A 119 19.16 -3.53 -16.18
CA THR A 119 19.54 -3.31 -17.59
C THR A 119 18.36 -3.53 -18.54
N LEU A 120 17.57 -4.60 -18.34
CA LEU A 120 16.37 -4.86 -19.15
C LEU A 120 15.28 -3.80 -18.93
N PHE A 121 15.07 -3.37 -17.68
CA PHE A 121 14.09 -2.32 -17.39
C PHE A 121 14.50 -0.99 -18.03
N LEU A 122 15.78 -0.65 -17.98
CA LEU A 122 16.32 0.55 -18.62
C LEU A 122 16.23 0.48 -20.15
N LEU A 123 16.51 -0.68 -20.74
CA LEU A 123 16.43 -0.88 -22.19
C LEU A 123 14.98 -0.77 -22.69
N ASN A 124 14.02 -1.34 -21.94
CA ASN A 124 12.59 -1.26 -22.24
C ASN A 124 12.03 0.16 -22.04
N ALA A 125 12.55 0.91 -21.06
CA ALA A 125 12.16 2.31 -20.86
C ALA A 125 12.63 3.20 -22.02
N ILE A 126 13.80 2.92 -22.60
CA ILE A 126 14.34 3.69 -23.73
C ILE A 126 13.67 3.31 -25.06
N HIS A 127 13.38 2.03 -25.30
CA HIS A 127 12.73 1.57 -26.54
C HIS A 127 11.19 1.69 -26.52
N GLY A 128 10.57 1.97 -25.38
CA GLY A 128 9.13 2.16 -25.25
C GLY A 128 8.65 3.59 -25.54
N GLU A 129 9.54 4.50 -25.94
CA GLU A 129 9.22 5.90 -26.29
C GLU A 129 9.14 6.15 -27.81
N GLU A 130 9.09 5.11 -28.64
CA GLU A 130 8.69 5.17 -30.06
C GLU A 130 7.28 4.60 -30.27
#